data_AF-A0A2N5KZR7-F1
#
_entry.id   AF-A0A2N5KZR7-F1
#
_cell.length_a   1.000
_cell.length_b   1.000
_cell.length_c   1.000
_cell.angle_alpha   90.00
_cell.angle_beta   90.00
_cell.angle_gamma   90.00
#
_symmetry.space_group_name_H-M   'P 1'
#
loop_
_entity.id
_entity.type
_entity.pdbx_description
1 polymer ?
#
loop_
_entity_poly.entity_id
_entity_poly.type
_entity_poly.pdbx_seq_one_letter_code
_entity_poly.pdbx_strand_id
1 'polypeptide(L)'
;MARQRFRLKELFQKEPQYYHATFDHITHKINAQKKKIPVVLLTDVYLVNDLDKKIRLVNSNDFKDKKGRHIVADHLWVKLTKPWFSLPTQLVPGDEIFFQASVEQYRIVRSDLLKKRDDIWQQAVKERDQVYKRWAKYTETHKRKNFQLSLDKMKAKQAAILKQAKQEQSQIELVDYSLNKLSKIKIAKLVNVPQDFERGNYNYNWYKRQGYKYSAWLAAHSMELLKK
;
A
#
# COMPACT_ATOMS: atom_id res chain seq x y z
N MET A 1 14.93 1.69 -2.77
CA MET A 1 13.46 1.79 -2.68
C MET A 1 13.07 1.93 -1.22
N ALA A 2 12.52 3.08 -0.81
CA ALA A 2 12.08 3.30 0.57
C ALA A 2 10.97 2.28 0.91
N ARG A 3 11.12 1.56 2.02
CA ARG A 3 10.09 0.65 2.51
C ARG A 3 8.89 1.51 2.89
N GLN A 4 7.82 1.46 2.10
CA GLN A 4 6.54 2.04 2.46
C GLN A 4 6.07 1.41 3.78
N ARG A 5 5.69 2.24 4.74
CA ARG A 5 5.43 1.87 6.13
C ARG A 5 3.96 2.06 6.40
N PHE A 6 3.23 0.96 6.58
CA PHE A 6 1.78 0.98 6.74
C PHE A 6 1.32 0.33 8.05
N ARG A 7 0.53 1.07 8.83
CA ARG A 7 -0.36 0.51 9.87
C ARG A 7 -1.83 0.53 9.47
N LEU A 8 -2.14 0.86 8.21
CA LEU A 8 -3.51 0.90 7.71
C LEU A 8 -4.22 -0.46 7.81
N LYS A 9 -3.49 -1.58 7.76
CA LYS A 9 -4.05 -2.93 7.95
C LYS A 9 -4.89 -3.05 9.23
N GLU A 10 -4.44 -2.45 10.33
CA GLU A 10 -5.12 -2.51 11.62
C GLU A 10 -6.42 -1.69 11.68
N LEU A 11 -6.62 -0.84 10.68
CA LEU A 11 -7.81 0.01 10.50
C LEU A 11 -8.72 -0.54 9.41
N PHE A 12 -8.34 -1.64 8.74
CA PHE A 12 -9.18 -2.29 7.75
C PHE A 12 -10.46 -2.84 8.39
N GLN A 13 -11.60 -2.71 7.68
CA GLN A 13 -12.96 -3.07 8.14
C GLN A 13 -13.47 -2.28 9.36
N LYS A 14 -12.77 -1.25 9.83
CA LYS A 14 -13.30 -0.30 10.81
C LYS A 14 -14.11 0.81 10.13
N GLU A 15 -14.94 1.47 10.93
CA GLU A 15 -15.65 2.69 10.51
C GLU A 15 -14.70 3.76 9.96
N PRO A 16 -15.15 4.65 9.06
CA PRO A 16 -14.31 5.69 8.50
C PRO A 16 -13.66 6.57 9.58
N GLN A 17 -12.33 6.65 9.56
CA GLN A 17 -11.54 7.41 10.53
C GLN A 17 -11.16 8.77 9.97
N TYR A 18 -10.71 9.68 10.84
CA TYR A 18 -10.19 10.98 10.45
C TYR A 18 -8.66 10.97 10.41
N TYR A 19 -8.13 11.66 9.41
CA TYR A 19 -6.71 11.71 9.11
C TYR A 19 -6.26 13.12 8.83
N HIS A 20 -5.01 13.38 9.18
CA HIS A 20 -4.23 14.42 8.54
C HIS A 20 -3.24 13.80 7.58
N ALA A 21 -2.93 14.54 6.53
CA ALA A 21 -1.82 14.23 5.64
C ALA A 21 -1.24 15.50 5.04
N THR A 22 0.03 15.42 4.67
CA THR A 22 0.68 16.42 3.84
C THR A 22 0.39 16.11 2.37
N PHE A 23 -0.12 17.09 1.66
CA PHE A 23 -0.28 17.04 0.22
C PHE A 23 1.10 17.16 -0.43
N ASP A 24 1.40 16.23 -1.34
CA ASP A 24 2.63 16.29 -2.14
C ASP A 24 2.28 16.76 -3.55
N HIS A 25 1.66 15.93 -4.39
CA HIS A 25 1.27 16.34 -5.74
C HIS A 25 0.12 15.51 -6.32
N ILE A 26 -0.44 16.02 -7.43
CA ILE A 26 -1.40 15.27 -8.26
C ILE A 26 -0.64 14.57 -9.39
N THR A 27 -1.01 13.33 -9.68
CA THR A 27 -0.55 12.59 -10.86
C THR A 27 -1.65 11.67 -11.37
N HIS A 28 -1.29 10.63 -12.11
CA HIS A 28 -2.21 9.61 -12.57
C HIS A 28 -1.62 8.21 -12.46
N LYS A 29 -2.50 7.23 -12.34
CA LYS A 29 -2.20 5.82 -12.60
C LYS A 29 -2.88 5.36 -13.89
N ILE A 30 -2.32 4.37 -14.55
CA ILE A 30 -2.94 3.72 -15.71
C ILE A 30 -3.68 2.49 -15.20
N ASN A 31 -4.97 2.37 -15.52
CA ASN A 31 -5.76 1.18 -15.16
C ASN A 31 -5.62 0.06 -16.20
N ALA A 32 -6.24 -1.09 -15.92
CA ALA A 32 -6.23 -2.24 -16.83
C ALA A 32 -6.78 -1.92 -18.24
N GLN A 33 -7.72 -0.96 -18.34
CA GLN A 33 -8.28 -0.48 -19.61
C GLN A 33 -7.42 0.62 -20.27
N LYS A 34 -6.15 0.80 -19.87
CA LYS A 34 -5.22 1.84 -20.34
C LYS A 34 -5.72 3.28 -20.14
N LYS A 35 -6.72 3.50 -19.29
CA LYS A 35 -7.25 4.83 -18.95
C LYS A 35 -6.43 5.43 -17.81
N LYS A 36 -6.13 6.72 -17.94
CA LYS A 36 -5.46 7.52 -16.91
C LYS A 36 -6.47 7.90 -15.83
N ILE A 37 -6.21 7.47 -14.60
CA ILE A 37 -7.01 7.78 -13.41
C ILE A 37 -6.21 8.75 -12.55
N PRO A 38 -6.70 9.98 -12.33
CA PRO A 38 -6.03 10.96 -11.49
C PRO A 38 -5.97 10.52 -10.03
N VAL A 39 -4.81 10.69 -9.41
CA VAL A 39 -4.52 10.36 -8.02
C VAL A 39 -3.72 11.47 -7.36
N VAL A 40 -3.79 11.54 -6.04
CA VAL A 40 -3.05 12.48 -5.21
C VAL A 40 -2.08 11.69 -4.34
N LEU A 41 -0.82 12.13 -4.28
CA LEU A 41 0.15 11.64 -3.32
C LEU A 41 -0.06 12.36 -1.99
N LEU A 42 -0.29 11.59 -0.94
CA LEU A 42 -0.31 12.04 0.43
C LEU A 42 0.88 11.46 1.18
N THR A 43 1.52 12.28 1.99
CA THR A 43 2.66 11.91 2.84
C THR A 43 2.36 12.22 4.30
N ASP A 44 3.15 11.63 5.20
CA ASP A 44 3.06 11.86 6.65
C ASP A 44 1.63 11.72 7.20
N VAL A 45 0.96 10.61 6.86
CA VAL A 45 -0.46 10.40 7.20
C VAL A 45 -0.59 9.98 8.65
N TYR A 46 -1.41 10.67 9.46
CA TYR A 46 -1.67 10.32 10.86
C TYR A 46 -3.13 10.45 11.26
N LEU A 47 -3.50 9.77 12.35
CA LEU A 47 -4.86 9.78 12.87
C LEU A 47 -5.15 11.03 13.71
N VAL A 48 -6.34 11.56 13.51
CA VAL A 48 -6.94 12.60 14.35
C VAL A 48 -8.37 12.16 14.72
N ASN A 49 -8.97 12.80 15.71
CA ASN A 49 -10.38 12.64 16.00
C ASN A 49 -11.22 13.61 15.15
N ASP A 50 -12.54 13.52 15.30
CA ASP A 50 -13.52 14.41 14.67
C ASP A 50 -13.38 15.88 15.07
N LEU A 51 -12.80 16.15 16.24
CA LEU A 51 -12.46 17.47 16.75
C LEU A 51 -11.08 17.98 16.30
N ASP A 52 -10.46 17.35 15.30
CA ASP A 52 -9.14 17.75 14.77
C ASP A 52 -8.01 17.69 15.82
N LYS A 53 -8.15 16.77 16.79
CA LYS A 53 -7.13 16.49 17.79
C LYS A 53 -6.40 15.21 17.43
N LYS A 54 -5.07 15.28 17.47
CA LYS A 54 -4.20 14.13 17.17
C LYS A 54 -4.47 12.97 18.11
N ILE A 55 -4.67 11.79 17.53
CA ILE A 55 -4.76 10.54 18.29
C ILE A 55 -3.35 9.98 18.42
N ARG A 56 -2.86 9.85 19.66
CA ARG A 56 -1.55 9.25 19.91
C ARG A 56 -1.65 7.75 19.70
N LEU A 57 -0.79 7.22 18.82
CA LEU A 57 -0.63 5.78 18.68
C LEU A 57 0.19 5.27 19.88
N VAL A 58 -0.25 4.17 20.48
CA VAL A 58 0.24 3.70 21.80
C VAL A 58 1.50 2.83 21.69
N ASN A 59 1.88 2.37 20.48
CA ASN A 59 2.99 1.45 20.32
C ASN A 59 4.34 2.18 20.22
N SER A 60 5.32 1.74 21.00
CA SER A 60 6.69 2.30 21.04
C SER A 60 7.42 2.21 19.68
N ASN A 61 7.06 1.23 18.85
CA ASN A 61 7.62 1.00 17.52
C ASN A 61 6.90 1.74 16.38
N ASP A 62 6.03 2.68 16.72
CA ASP A 62 5.26 3.42 15.72
C ASP A 62 6.14 4.31 14.86
N PHE A 63 5.82 4.34 13.57
CA PHE A 63 6.51 5.16 12.60
C PHE A 63 6.39 6.63 13.01
N LYS A 64 7.53 7.32 13.00
CA LYS A 64 7.58 8.77 13.21
C LYS A 64 7.97 9.44 11.91
N ASP A 65 7.32 10.55 11.57
CA ASP A 65 7.77 11.44 10.51
C ASP A 65 9.05 12.18 10.92
N LYS A 66 9.58 13.01 10.00
CA LYS A 66 10.77 13.83 10.26
C LYS A 66 10.61 14.82 11.43
N LYS A 67 9.37 15.10 11.85
CA LYS A 67 9.02 16.00 12.96
C LYS A 67 8.70 15.23 14.25
N GLY A 68 8.97 13.92 14.29
CA GLY A 68 8.72 13.06 15.46
C GLY A 68 7.24 12.70 15.67
N ARG A 69 6.35 13.03 14.72
CA ARG A 69 4.91 12.74 14.80
C ARG A 69 4.66 11.28 14.43
N HIS A 70 3.93 10.57 15.28
CA HIS A 70 3.43 9.23 14.95
C HIS A 70 2.54 9.26 13.69
N ILE A 71 2.85 8.41 12.72
CA ILE A 71 2.16 8.28 11.43
C ILE A 71 1.67 6.84 11.21
N VAL A 72 0.56 6.70 10.49
CA VAL A 72 -0.01 5.42 10.06
C VAL A 72 0.41 5.03 8.65
N ALA A 73 0.84 5.99 7.84
CA ALA A 73 1.46 5.76 6.54
C ALA A 73 2.49 6.86 6.23
N ASP A 74 3.66 6.48 5.71
CA ASP A 74 4.68 7.43 5.23
C ASP A 74 4.26 8.09 3.92
N HIS A 75 3.65 7.32 3.02
CA HIS A 75 3.02 7.85 1.82
C HIS A 75 1.91 6.93 1.31
N LEU A 76 0.91 7.48 0.63
CA LEU A 76 -0.14 6.72 -0.04
C LEU A 76 -0.77 7.50 -1.21
N TRP A 77 -1.35 6.74 -2.14
CA TRP A 77 -2.07 7.29 -3.29
C TRP A 77 -3.58 7.22 -3.07
N VAL A 78 -4.25 8.37 -3.13
CA VAL A 78 -5.71 8.50 -3.04
C VAL A 78 -6.29 8.97 -4.36
N LYS A 79 -7.52 8.54 -4.66
CA LYS A 79 -8.21 8.96 -5.90
C LYS A 79 -8.60 10.44 -5.82
N LEU A 80 -8.40 11.17 -6.91
CA LEU A 80 -8.91 12.54 -7.06
C LEU A 80 -10.41 12.49 -7.41
N THR A 81 -11.25 12.53 -6.37
CA THR A 81 -12.71 12.46 -6.42
C THR A 81 -13.37 13.82 -6.15
N LYS A 82 -14.71 13.90 -6.26
CA LYS A 82 -15.49 15.15 -6.03
C LYS A 82 -15.13 15.95 -4.76
N PRO A 83 -14.90 15.33 -3.58
CA PRO A 83 -14.53 16.05 -2.36
C PRO A 83 -13.33 16.98 -2.49
N TRP A 84 -12.31 16.62 -3.27
CA TRP A 84 -11.14 17.50 -3.46
C TRP A 84 -11.52 18.86 -4.04
N PHE A 85 -12.55 18.88 -4.88
CA PHE A 85 -13.02 20.08 -5.55
C PHE A 85 -13.97 20.92 -4.68
N SER A 86 -14.22 20.52 -3.42
CA SER A 86 -14.89 21.39 -2.43
C SER A 86 -13.91 22.19 -1.59
N LEU A 87 -12.60 21.99 -1.78
CA LEU A 87 -11.59 22.83 -1.13
C LEU A 87 -11.64 24.25 -1.72
N PRO A 88 -11.45 25.29 -0.89
CA PRO A 88 -11.58 26.68 -1.33
C PRO A 88 -10.50 27.08 -2.32
N THR A 89 -9.30 26.50 -2.21
CA THR A 89 -8.15 26.81 -3.06
C THR A 89 -7.40 25.54 -3.43
N GLN A 90 -6.59 25.63 -4.49
CA GLN A 90 -5.70 24.58 -4.91
C GLN A 90 -4.60 24.35 -3.86
N LEU A 91 -4.35 23.07 -3.60
CA LEU A 91 -3.25 22.62 -2.75
C LEU A 91 -1.93 22.67 -3.51
N VAL A 92 -0.87 22.93 -2.76
CA VAL A 92 0.51 22.91 -3.22
C VAL A 92 1.34 21.99 -2.32
N PRO A 93 2.48 21.46 -2.82
CA PRO A 93 3.34 20.57 -2.05
C PRO A 93 3.67 21.16 -0.67
N GLY A 94 3.41 20.38 0.38
CA GLY A 94 3.64 20.78 1.78
C GLY A 94 2.40 21.25 2.53
N ASP A 95 1.30 21.57 1.84
CA ASP A 95 0.02 21.86 2.52
C ASP A 95 -0.46 20.67 3.34
N GLU A 96 -1.18 20.94 4.42
CA GLU A 96 -1.76 19.91 5.28
C GLU A 96 -3.28 19.89 5.12
N ILE A 97 -3.86 18.71 4.96
CA ILE A 97 -5.29 18.49 4.85
C ILE A 97 -5.81 17.64 6.00
N PHE A 98 -7.01 17.95 6.46
CA PHE A 98 -7.82 17.10 7.32
C PHE A 98 -8.89 16.43 6.46
N PHE A 99 -9.15 15.14 6.67
CA PHE A 99 -10.21 14.44 5.95
C PHE A 99 -10.67 13.18 6.70
N GLN A 100 -11.86 12.69 6.35
CA GLN A 100 -12.34 11.37 6.75
C GLN A 100 -12.16 10.39 5.58
N ALA A 101 -11.76 9.15 5.86
CA ALA A 101 -11.64 8.10 4.84
C ALA A 101 -11.82 6.70 5.43
N SER A 102 -12.16 5.75 4.56
CA SER A 102 -12.13 4.31 4.87
C SER A 102 -10.83 3.69 4.37
N VAL A 103 -10.32 2.71 5.10
CA VAL A 103 -9.23 1.87 4.60
C VAL A 103 -9.78 0.88 3.59
N GLU A 104 -9.15 0.81 2.41
CA GLU A 104 -9.43 -0.15 1.36
C GLU A 104 -8.23 -1.09 1.20
N GLN A 105 -8.51 -2.38 1.02
CA GLN A 105 -7.50 -3.37 0.66
C GLN A 105 -7.50 -3.56 -0.86
N TYR A 106 -6.33 -3.62 -1.46
CA TYR A 106 -6.17 -3.88 -2.88
C TYR A 106 -5.10 -4.95 -3.12
N ARG A 107 -5.28 -5.75 -4.17
CA ARG A 107 -4.30 -6.77 -4.55
C ARG A 107 -3.08 -6.10 -5.17
N ILE A 108 -1.91 -6.60 -4.81
CA ILE A 108 -0.63 -6.13 -5.35
C ILE A 108 0.09 -7.26 -6.09
N VAL A 109 0.84 -6.86 -7.12
CA VAL A 109 1.77 -7.73 -7.84
C VAL A 109 3.15 -7.12 -7.66
N ARG A 110 3.79 -7.44 -6.54
CA ARG A 110 5.13 -6.98 -6.20
C ARG A 110 6.14 -8.08 -6.48
N SER A 111 7.11 -7.80 -7.36
CA SER A 111 8.12 -8.78 -7.78
C SER A 111 8.91 -9.35 -6.59
N ASP A 112 9.18 -8.56 -5.56
CA ASP A 112 9.89 -9.01 -4.37
C ASP A 112 9.07 -9.98 -3.50
N LEU A 113 7.75 -9.76 -3.38
CA LEU A 113 6.86 -10.68 -2.66
C LEU A 113 6.61 -11.96 -3.44
N LEU A 114 6.44 -11.84 -4.76
CA LEU A 114 6.33 -13.00 -5.65
C LEU A 114 7.60 -13.85 -5.59
N LYS A 115 8.77 -13.22 -5.71
CA LYS A 115 10.06 -13.91 -5.57
C LYS A 115 10.19 -14.64 -4.25
N LYS A 116 9.83 -14.00 -3.12
CA LYS A 116 9.84 -14.68 -1.80
C LYS A 116 8.95 -15.91 -1.77
N ARG A 117 7.74 -15.84 -2.34
CA ARG A 117 6.84 -16.99 -2.43
C ARG A 117 7.43 -18.08 -3.32
N ASP A 118 8.03 -17.71 -4.44
CA ASP A 118 8.67 -18.65 -5.35
C ASP A 118 9.88 -19.33 -4.70
N ASP A 119 10.71 -18.58 -3.98
CA ASP A 119 11.88 -19.09 -3.25
C ASP A 119 11.46 -20.15 -2.20
N ILE A 120 10.38 -19.91 -1.45
CA ILE A 120 9.80 -20.90 -0.51
C ILE A 120 9.43 -22.19 -1.23
N TRP A 121 8.75 -22.08 -2.37
CA TRP A 121 8.32 -23.25 -3.13
C TRP A 121 9.49 -24.01 -3.73
N GLN A 122 10.45 -23.31 -4.32
CA GLN A 122 11.65 -23.92 -4.90
C GLN A 122 12.48 -24.63 -3.83
N GLN A 123 12.58 -24.06 -2.64
CA GLN A 123 13.25 -24.71 -1.52
C GLN A 123 12.53 -26.00 -1.09
N ALA A 124 11.20 -25.96 -0.99
CA ALA A 124 10.39 -27.13 -0.66
C ALA A 124 10.49 -28.25 -1.72
N VAL A 125 10.51 -27.89 -3.01
CA VAL A 125 10.72 -28.85 -4.11
C VAL A 125 12.11 -29.50 -4.00
N LYS A 126 13.16 -28.72 -3.74
CA LYS A 126 14.51 -29.27 -3.52
C LYS A 126 14.55 -30.22 -2.33
N GLU A 127 13.93 -29.86 -1.22
CA GLU A 127 13.89 -30.72 -0.02
C GLU A 127 13.10 -32.01 -0.27
N ARG A 128 11.94 -31.92 -0.94
CA ARG A 128 11.14 -33.07 -1.39
C ARG A 128 11.95 -34.03 -2.25
N ASP A 129 12.74 -33.50 -3.18
CA ASP A 129 13.57 -34.32 -4.08
C ASP A 129 14.74 -34.96 -3.34
N GLN A 130 15.32 -34.27 -2.35
CA GLN A 130 16.33 -34.86 -1.46
C GLN A 130 15.75 -36.01 -0.63
N VAL A 131 14.51 -35.89 -0.15
CA VAL A 131 13.82 -36.98 0.55
C VAL A 131 13.70 -38.22 -0.35
N TYR A 132 13.33 -38.04 -1.61
CA TYR A 132 13.29 -39.15 -2.57
C TYR A 132 14.67 -39.75 -2.82
N LYS A 133 15.70 -38.93 -3.10
CA LYS A 133 17.07 -39.41 -3.36
C LYS A 133 17.63 -40.22 -2.19
N ARG A 134 17.38 -39.78 -0.95
CA ARG A 134 17.78 -40.50 0.27
C ARG A 134 17.04 -41.83 0.40
N TRP A 135 15.73 -41.83 0.16
CA TRP A 135 14.92 -43.05 0.19
C TRP A 135 15.36 -44.06 -0.88
N ALA A 136 15.55 -43.60 -2.13
CA ALA A 136 16.00 -44.44 -3.24
C ALA A 136 17.33 -45.15 -2.93
N LYS A 137 18.34 -44.39 -2.48
CA LYS A 137 19.64 -44.93 -2.06
C LYS A 137 19.53 -45.93 -0.89
N TYR A 138 18.66 -45.66 0.08
CA TYR A 138 18.40 -46.56 1.20
C TYR A 138 17.76 -47.88 0.72
N THR A 139 16.80 -47.82 -0.20
CA THR A 139 16.13 -49.01 -0.75
C THR A 139 17.00 -49.85 -1.68
N GLU A 140 17.94 -49.24 -2.39
CA GLU A 140 18.94 -49.98 -3.19
C GLU A 140 19.88 -50.81 -2.31
N THR A 141 20.24 -50.28 -1.13
CA THR A 141 21.21 -50.90 -0.21
C THR A 141 20.57 -51.91 0.75
N HIS A 142 19.29 -51.74 1.11
CA HIS A 142 18.61 -52.56 2.11
C HIS A 142 17.43 -53.32 1.48
N LYS A 143 17.69 -54.54 1.00
CA LYS A 143 16.69 -55.39 0.30
C LYS A 143 15.38 -55.57 1.10
N ARG A 144 14.31 -54.95 0.59
CA ARG A 144 12.88 -55.35 0.57
C ARG A 144 12.09 -55.68 1.86
N LYS A 145 12.64 -55.67 3.08
CA LYS A 145 11.76 -55.71 4.28
C LYS A 145 11.07 -54.36 4.50
N ASN A 146 9.73 -54.35 4.54
CA ASN A 146 8.87 -53.18 4.78
C ASN A 146 8.92 -52.06 3.72
N PHE A 147 9.17 -52.39 2.45
CA PHE A 147 9.24 -51.41 1.34
C PHE A 147 8.01 -50.50 1.26
N GLN A 148 6.80 -51.09 1.34
CA GLN A 148 5.55 -50.34 1.26
C GLN A 148 5.42 -49.30 2.38
N LEU A 149 5.68 -49.71 3.63
CA LEU A 149 5.68 -48.79 4.77
C LEU A 149 6.71 -47.67 4.60
N SER A 150 7.90 -47.98 4.08
CA SER A 150 8.93 -46.98 3.81
C SER A 150 8.53 -46.01 2.69
N LEU A 151 7.90 -46.51 1.62
CA LEU A 151 7.39 -45.72 0.52
C LEU A 151 6.30 -44.76 1.01
N ASP A 152 5.39 -45.24 1.84
CA ASP A 152 4.30 -44.43 2.40
C ASP A 152 4.84 -43.35 3.33
N LYS A 153 5.82 -43.66 4.18
CA LYS A 153 6.53 -42.67 5.01
C LYS A 153 7.22 -41.60 4.17
N MET A 154 7.87 -42.00 3.07
CA MET A 154 8.54 -41.07 2.16
C MET A 154 7.53 -40.13 1.49
N LYS A 155 6.45 -40.67 0.92
CA LYS A 155 5.35 -39.90 0.31
C LYS A 155 4.70 -38.95 1.32
N ALA A 156 4.44 -39.42 2.54
CA ALA A 156 3.89 -38.59 3.61
C ALA A 156 4.82 -37.43 3.95
N LYS A 157 6.14 -37.67 4.04
CA LYS A 157 7.14 -36.62 4.28
C LYS A 157 7.19 -35.60 3.14
N GLN A 158 7.17 -36.06 1.88
CA GLN A 158 7.10 -35.18 0.71
C GLN A 158 5.82 -34.33 0.72
N ALA A 159 4.67 -34.92 1.03
CA ALA A 159 3.40 -34.22 1.12
C ALA A 159 3.40 -33.18 2.25
N ALA A 160 3.99 -33.49 3.41
CA ALA A 160 4.13 -32.57 4.52
C ALA A 160 4.97 -31.35 4.16
N ILE A 161 6.13 -31.54 3.50
CA ILE A 161 7.00 -30.45 3.02
C ILE A 161 6.22 -29.51 2.09
N LEU A 162 5.52 -30.05 1.09
CA LEU A 162 4.76 -29.23 0.15
C LEU A 162 3.56 -28.54 0.81
N LYS A 163 2.92 -29.18 1.80
CA LYS A 163 1.82 -28.58 2.57
C LYS A 163 2.32 -27.41 3.40
N GLN A 164 3.45 -27.57 4.09
CA GLN A 164 4.07 -26.51 4.86
C GLN A 164 4.47 -25.33 3.96
N ALA A 165 5.09 -25.60 2.81
CA ALA A 165 5.45 -24.57 1.84
C ALA A 165 4.23 -23.76 1.36
N LYS A 166 3.09 -24.42 1.10
CA LYS A 166 1.83 -23.73 0.76
C LYS A 166 1.34 -22.84 1.90
N GLN A 167 1.45 -23.30 3.15
CA GLN A 167 1.07 -22.50 4.32
C GLN A 167 1.98 -21.28 4.46
N GLU A 168 3.30 -21.44 4.35
CA GLU A 168 4.28 -20.36 4.41
C GLU A 168 4.06 -19.33 3.28
N GLN A 169 3.81 -19.80 2.06
CA GLN A 169 3.44 -18.92 0.94
C GLN A 169 2.15 -18.13 1.22
N SER A 170 1.16 -18.73 1.90
CA SER A 170 -0.10 -18.03 2.23
C SER A 170 0.06 -16.96 3.31
N GLN A 171 1.08 -17.05 4.16
CA GLN A 171 1.41 -15.99 5.12
C GLN A 171 1.98 -14.74 4.44
N ILE A 172 2.50 -14.87 3.21
CA ILE A 172 2.93 -13.73 2.40
C ILE A 172 1.71 -13.16 1.67
N GLU A 173 1.06 -12.21 2.32
CA GLU A 173 -0.10 -11.52 1.75
C GLU A 173 0.29 -10.73 0.48
N LEU A 174 -0.47 -10.93 -0.60
CA LEU A 174 -0.36 -10.16 -1.86
C LEU A 174 -1.39 -9.05 -1.90
N VAL A 175 -1.52 -8.33 -0.79
CA VAL A 175 -2.43 -7.21 -0.65
C VAL A 175 -1.70 -6.05 -0.02
N ASP A 176 -2.21 -4.86 -0.28
CA ASP A 176 -1.78 -3.62 0.35
C ASP A 176 -3.01 -2.79 0.72
N TYR A 177 -2.79 -1.73 1.48
CA TYR A 177 -3.84 -0.91 2.06
C TYR A 177 -3.69 0.55 1.61
N SER A 178 -4.79 1.17 1.23
CA SER A 178 -4.85 2.61 0.92
C SER A 178 -6.10 3.23 1.53
N LEU A 179 -6.28 4.53 1.33
CA LEU A 179 -7.46 5.27 1.74
C LEU A 179 -8.38 5.49 0.53
N ASN A 180 -9.68 5.30 0.74
CA ASN A 180 -10.71 5.56 -0.25
C ASN A 180 -11.96 6.14 0.43
N LYS A 181 -12.98 6.50 -0.36
CA LYS A 181 -14.21 7.14 0.11
C LYS A 181 -13.94 8.40 0.95
N LEU A 182 -12.99 9.23 0.48
CA LEU A 182 -12.68 10.50 1.13
C LEU A 182 -13.95 11.33 1.31
N SER A 183 -14.08 11.98 2.46
CA SER A 183 -15.15 12.91 2.78
C SER A 183 -14.67 13.92 3.83
N LYS A 184 -15.47 14.95 4.10
CA LYS A 184 -15.17 16.00 5.10
C LYS A 184 -13.77 16.61 4.97
N ILE A 185 -13.30 16.74 3.73
CA ILE A 185 -11.97 17.27 3.45
C ILE A 185 -11.96 18.79 3.69
N LYS A 186 -10.94 19.27 4.40
CA LYS A 186 -10.66 20.70 4.62
C LYS A 186 -9.15 20.92 4.63
N ILE A 187 -8.75 22.16 4.37
CA ILE A 187 -7.35 22.59 4.51
C ILE A 187 -7.08 22.80 6.01
N ALA A 188 -6.11 22.08 6.54
CA ALA A 188 -5.68 22.22 7.94
C ALA A 188 -4.56 23.25 8.08
N LYS A 189 -3.62 23.28 7.13
CA LYS A 189 -2.53 24.25 7.09
C LYS A 189 -2.11 24.56 5.66
N LEU A 190 -1.94 25.84 5.35
CA LEU A 190 -1.33 26.29 4.11
C LEU A 190 0.14 26.57 4.33
N VAL A 191 0.98 26.18 3.38
CA VAL A 191 2.34 26.69 3.29
C VAL A 191 2.36 28.06 2.60
N ASN A 192 3.34 28.87 2.99
CA ASN A 192 3.62 30.13 2.31
C ASN A 192 4.12 29.83 0.91
N VAL A 193 3.56 30.51 -0.08
CA VAL A 193 3.97 30.44 -1.48
C VAL A 193 4.75 31.71 -1.83
N PRO A 194 5.67 31.67 -2.82
CA PRO A 194 6.31 32.85 -3.39
C PRO A 194 5.29 33.90 -3.81
N GLN A 195 5.69 35.17 -3.77
CA GLN A 195 4.80 36.31 -4.04
C GLN A 195 4.23 36.30 -5.47
N ASP A 196 4.92 35.67 -6.41
CA ASP A 196 4.51 35.54 -7.81
C ASP A 196 3.68 34.28 -8.11
N PHE A 197 3.39 33.47 -7.09
CA PHE A 197 2.54 32.29 -7.23
C PHE A 197 1.15 32.53 -6.64
N GLU A 198 0.14 32.48 -7.49
CA GLU A 198 -1.26 32.52 -7.06
C GLU A 198 -1.87 31.12 -7.02
N ARG A 199 -2.50 30.81 -5.88
CA ARG A 199 -3.30 29.60 -5.72
C ARG A 199 -4.57 29.77 -6.55
N GLY A 200 -4.75 28.90 -7.55
CA GLY A 200 -6.01 28.84 -8.28
C GLY A 200 -7.14 28.23 -7.44
N ASN A 201 -8.35 28.22 -8.00
CA ASN A 201 -9.50 27.52 -7.41
C ASN A 201 -9.70 26.15 -8.06
N TYR A 202 -10.24 25.20 -7.30
CA TYR A 202 -10.70 23.93 -7.88
C TYR A 202 -12.04 24.10 -8.58
N ASN A 203 -12.21 23.45 -9.73
CA ASN A 203 -13.46 23.48 -10.50
C ASN A 203 -13.94 22.07 -10.87
N TYR A 204 -14.94 21.58 -10.13
CA TYR A 204 -15.49 20.25 -10.37
C TYR A 204 -16.19 20.11 -11.74
N ASN A 205 -16.80 21.18 -12.25
CA ASN A 205 -17.46 21.16 -13.55
C ASN A 205 -16.45 21.00 -14.70
N TRP A 206 -15.30 21.65 -14.58
CA TRP A 206 -14.20 21.47 -15.53
C TRP A 206 -13.62 20.06 -15.43
N TYR A 207 -13.44 19.53 -14.21
CA TYR A 207 -13.04 18.14 -14.02
C TYR A 207 -14.00 17.16 -14.68
N LYS A 208 -15.32 17.33 -14.52
CA LYS A 208 -16.32 16.48 -15.17
C LYS A 208 -16.24 16.52 -16.69
N ARG A 209 -16.01 17.70 -17.28
CA ARG A 209 -15.98 17.90 -18.74
C ARG A 209 -14.67 17.46 -19.38
N GLN A 210 -13.54 17.75 -18.74
CA GLN A 210 -12.21 17.60 -19.32
C GLN A 210 -11.43 16.39 -18.75
N GLY A 211 -11.89 15.84 -17.62
CA GLY A 211 -11.31 14.66 -16.97
C GLY A 211 -9.81 14.83 -16.73
N TYR A 212 -9.03 13.91 -17.33
CA TYR A 212 -7.57 13.86 -17.15
C TYR A 212 -6.87 15.16 -17.57
N LYS A 213 -7.34 15.87 -18.61
CA LYS A 213 -6.69 17.12 -19.06
C LYS A 213 -6.66 18.17 -17.94
N TYR A 214 -7.79 18.35 -17.24
CA TYR A 214 -7.86 19.30 -16.13
C TYR A 214 -7.03 18.85 -14.93
N SER A 215 -7.04 17.56 -14.58
CA SER A 215 -6.18 17.07 -13.50
C SER A 215 -4.68 17.16 -13.82
N ALA A 216 -4.30 17.01 -15.10
CA ALA A 216 -2.91 17.18 -15.53
C ALA A 216 -2.48 18.65 -15.46
N TRP A 217 -3.39 19.57 -15.79
CA TRP A 217 -3.16 21.01 -15.59
C TRP A 217 -2.99 21.34 -14.10
N LEU A 218 -3.86 20.82 -13.21
CA LEU A 218 -3.72 20.98 -11.75
C LEU A 218 -2.39 20.42 -11.23
N ALA A 219 -1.97 19.26 -11.74
CA ALA A 219 -0.68 18.66 -11.41
C ALA A 219 0.49 19.55 -11.84
N ALA A 220 0.46 20.08 -13.06
CA ALA A 220 1.51 20.97 -13.55
C ALA A 220 1.59 22.25 -12.72
N HIS A 221 0.43 22.89 -12.46
CA HIS A 221 0.33 24.15 -11.70
C HIS A 221 0.86 24.00 -10.27
N SER A 222 0.43 22.96 -9.55
CA SER A 222 0.89 22.70 -8.17
C SER A 222 2.39 22.38 -8.08
N MET A 223 2.98 21.81 -9.15
CA MET A 223 4.40 21.44 -9.19
C MET A 223 5.33 22.60 -9.61
N GLU A 224 4.82 23.74 -10.09
CA GLU A 224 5.67 24.90 -10.43
C GLU A 224 6.51 25.37 -9.25
N LEU A 225 5.98 25.21 -8.04
CA LEU A 225 6.65 25.54 -6.78
C LEU A 225 7.84 24.63 -6.43
N LEU A 226 7.93 23.44 -7.02
CA LEU A 226 9.05 22.52 -6.81
C LEU A 226 10.17 22.68 -7.86
N LYS A 227 9.96 23.52 -8.87
CA LYS A 227 10.94 23.81 -9.94
C LYS A 227 11.79 25.04 -9.67
N LYS A 228 11.43 25.85 -8.67
CA LYS A 228 12.16 27.02 -8.20
C LYS A 228 12.96 26.66 -6.96
#